data_AF-A0A1V4HSH9-F1
#
_entry.id   AF-A0A1V4HSH9-F1
#
_cell.length_a   1.000
_cell.length_b   1.000
_cell.length_c   1.000
_cell.angle_alpha   90.00
_cell.angle_beta   90.00
_cell.angle_gamma   90.00
#
_symmetry.space_group_name_H-M   'P 1'
#
loop_
_entity.id
_entity.type
_entity.pdbx_description
1 polymer ?
#
loop_
_entity_poly.entity_id
_entity_poly.type
_entity_poly.pdbx_seq_one_letter_code
_entity_poly.pdbx_strand_id
1 'polypeptide(L)'
;MSNQTSNQFSAFASLNRYFELSQISKPTQKQAEEALKQLCEMYEVKSEEELFSRSDEELTEIYLETKYKILNAAKVETDEK
;
A
#
# COMPACT_ATOMS: atom_id res chain seq x y z
N MET A 1 -11.42 -18.20 -12.42
CA MET A 1 -11.64 -16.96 -11.61
C MET A 1 -11.36 -17.21 -10.13
N SER A 2 -10.23 -17.83 -9.79
CA SER A 2 -9.92 -18.26 -8.41
C SER A 2 -8.61 -17.68 -7.85
N ASN A 3 -7.75 -17.09 -8.71
CA ASN A 3 -6.49 -16.48 -8.26
C ASN A 3 -6.61 -15.00 -7.90
N GLN A 4 -7.59 -14.26 -8.45
CA GLN A 4 -7.71 -12.81 -8.22
C GLN A 4 -8.08 -12.48 -6.76
N THR A 5 -9.09 -13.15 -6.21
CA THR A 5 -9.50 -12.95 -4.81
C THR A 5 -8.46 -13.45 -3.81
N SER A 6 -7.75 -14.53 -4.16
CA SER A 6 -6.65 -15.07 -3.35
C SER A 6 -5.49 -14.08 -3.26
N ASN A 7 -5.18 -13.37 -4.34
CA ASN A 7 -4.12 -12.36 -4.37
C ASN A 7 -4.49 -11.12 -3.56
N GLN A 8 -5.72 -10.60 -3.71
CA GLN A 8 -6.20 -9.46 -2.92
C GLN A 8 -6.22 -9.77 -1.42
N PHE A 9 -6.68 -10.96 -1.02
CA PHE A 9 -6.67 -11.36 0.38
C PHE A 9 -5.25 -11.48 0.94
N SER A 10 -4.32 -12.04 0.14
CA SER A 10 -2.92 -12.16 0.54
C SER A 10 -2.24 -10.79 0.66
N ALA A 11 -2.54 -9.86 -0.24
CA ALA A 11 -2.08 -8.48 -0.19
C ALA A 11 -2.61 -7.76 1.06
N PHE A 12 -3.91 -7.89 1.34
CA PHE A 12 -4.53 -7.34 2.56
C PHE A 12 -3.92 -7.91 3.84
N ALA A 13 -3.76 -9.23 3.94
CA ALA A 13 -3.14 -9.87 5.09
C ALA A 13 -1.69 -9.40 5.31
N SER A 14 -0.96 -9.19 4.21
CA SER A 14 0.43 -8.72 4.26
C SER A 14 0.53 -7.24 4.67
N LEU A 15 -0.37 -6.38 4.18
CA LEU A 15 -0.50 -4.99 4.63
C LEU A 15 -0.85 -4.90 6.12
N ASN A 16 -1.81 -5.70 6.59
CA ASN A 16 -2.15 -5.76 8.01
C ASN A 16 -0.95 -6.16 8.86
N ARG A 17 -0.22 -7.20 8.43
CA ARG A 17 0.99 -7.64 9.12
C ARG A 17 2.05 -6.54 9.15
N TYR A 18 2.21 -5.77 8.07
CA TYR A 18 3.10 -4.62 8.06
C TYR A 18 2.71 -3.58 9.12
N PHE A 19 1.42 -3.25 9.25
CA PHE A 19 0.93 -2.31 10.26
C PHE A 19 1.05 -2.86 11.70
N GLU A 20 0.85 -4.15 11.92
CA GLU A 20 1.10 -4.76 13.23
C GLU A 20 2.59 -4.67 13.59
N LEU A 21 3.48 -4.95 12.63
CA LEU A 21 4.92 -4.83 12.84
C LEU A 21 5.36 -3.39 13.08
N SER A 22 4.71 -2.41 12.42
CA SER A 22 5.04 -0.99 12.58
C SER A 22 4.70 -0.43 13.96
N GLN A 23 3.73 -1.04 14.65
CA GLN A 23 3.40 -0.71 16.04
C GLN A 23 4.44 -1.24 17.04
N ILE A 24 5.11 -2.35 16.70
CA ILE A 24 6.08 -3.01 17.57
C ILE A 24 7.49 -2.50 17.31
N SER A 25 7.80 -2.20 16.05
CA SER A 25 9.16 -1.88 15.59
C SER A 25 9.11 -0.93 14.39
N LYS A 26 10.09 -0.04 14.25
CA LYS A 26 10.17 0.83 13.06
C LYS A 26 10.41 -0.03 11.81
N PRO A 27 9.50 -0.06 10.82
CA PRO A 27 9.72 -0.77 9.57
C PRO A 27 10.90 -0.18 8.80
N THR A 28 11.58 -1.04 8.05
CA THR A 28 12.61 -0.64 7.11
C THR A 28 12.00 -0.06 5.84
N GLN A 29 12.78 0.73 5.10
CA GLN A 29 12.39 1.24 3.79
C GLN A 29 11.96 0.12 2.83
N LYS A 30 12.69 -1.01 2.81
CA LYS A 30 12.33 -2.17 1.97
C LYS A 30 10.95 -2.74 2.31
N GLN A 31 10.62 -2.84 3.60
CA GLN A 31 9.30 -3.31 4.03
C GLN A 31 8.19 -2.33 3.64
N ALA A 32 8.47 -1.03 3.64
CA ALA A 32 7.54 -0.01 3.16
C ALA A 32 7.32 -0.15 1.64
N GLU A 33 8.39 -0.32 0.86
CA GLU A 33 8.30 -0.54 -0.60
C GLU A 33 7.52 -1.82 -0.94
N GLU A 34 7.69 -2.90 -0.17
CA GLU A 34 6.89 -4.13 -0.33
C GLU A 34 5.42 -3.90 0.02
N ALA A 35 5.13 -3.18 1.11
CA ALA A 35 3.77 -2.82 1.47
C ALA A 35 3.09 -1.95 0.40
N LEU A 36 3.81 -1.01 -0.23
CA LEU A 36 3.25 -0.22 -1.34
C LEU A 36 2.90 -1.07 -2.56
N LYS A 37 3.70 -2.09 -2.87
CA LYS A 37 3.36 -3.05 -3.95
C LYS A 37 2.09 -3.83 -3.63
N GLN A 38 1.97 -4.30 -2.39
CA GLN A 38 0.77 -4.99 -1.92
C GLN A 38 -0.47 -4.08 -1.93
N LEU A 39 -0.30 -2.78 -1.65
CA LEU A 39 -1.36 -1.80 -1.78
C LEU A 39 -1.86 -1.71 -3.23
N CYS A 40 -0.97 -1.64 -4.21
CA CYS A 40 -1.35 -1.67 -5.63
C CYS A 40 -2.08 -2.98 -6.00
N GLU A 41 -1.58 -4.13 -5.53
CA GLU A 41 -2.22 -5.43 -5.77
C GLU A 41 -3.64 -5.51 -5.18
N MET A 42 -3.88 -4.87 -4.02
CA MET A 42 -5.20 -4.82 -3.38
C MET A 42 -6.24 -4.10 -4.26
N TYR A 43 -5.82 -3.03 -4.94
CA TYR A 43 -6.68 -2.27 -5.88
C TYR A 43 -6.66 -2.82 -7.32
N GLU A 44 -6.02 -3.98 -7.55
CA GLU A 44 -5.84 -4.59 -8.87
C GLU A 44 -5.24 -3.63 -9.89
N VAL A 45 -4.29 -2.80 -9.45
CA VAL A 45 -3.53 -1.87 -10.31
C VAL A 45 -2.08 -2.31 -10.36
N LYS A 46 -1.43 -2.09 -11.51
CA LYS A 46 0.00 -2.36 -11.67
C LYS A 46 0.87 -1.21 -11.16
N SER A 47 0.32 -0.01 -11.13
CA SER A 47 0.99 1.19 -10.64
C SER A 47 0.00 2.21 -10.11
N GLU A 48 0.53 3.18 -9.38
CA GLU A 48 -0.23 4.32 -8.85
C GLU A 48 -0.83 5.18 -9.97
N GLU A 49 -0.15 5.33 -11.11
CA GLU A 49 -0.71 6.08 -12.24
C GLU A 49 -1.95 5.41 -12.83
N GLU A 50 -2.00 4.07 -12.81
CA GLU A 50 -3.18 3.32 -13.25
C GLU A 50 -4.37 3.58 -12.32
N LEU A 51 -4.13 3.71 -11.01
CA LEU A 51 -5.18 4.06 -10.05
C LEU A 51 -5.74 5.46 -10.33
N PHE A 52 -4.86 6.46 -10.47
CA PHE A 52 -5.26 7.84 -10.73
C PHE A 52 -5.99 8.01 -12.08
N SER A 53 -5.72 7.11 -13.04
CA SER A 53 -6.41 7.09 -14.33
C SER A 53 -7.86 6.62 -14.22
N ARG A 54 -8.25 5.91 -13.16
CA ARG A 54 -9.62 5.37 -12.99
C ARG A 54 -10.66 6.44 -12.65
N SER A 55 -10.25 7.70 -12.43
CA SER A 55 -11.13 8.84 -12.11
C SER A 55 -12.07 8.60 -10.91
N ASP A 56 -11.67 7.70 -10.01
CA ASP A 56 -12.36 7.45 -8.75
C ASP A 56 -11.61 8.17 -7.64
N GLU A 57 -12.13 9.35 -7.27
CA GLU A 57 -11.50 10.27 -6.33
C GLU A 57 -11.48 9.68 -4.91
N GLU A 58 -12.55 8.98 -4.50
CA GLU A 58 -12.63 8.34 -3.18
C GLU A 58 -11.61 7.21 -3.05
N LEU A 59 -11.50 6.32 -4.05
CA LEU A 59 -10.49 5.26 -4.04
C LEU A 59 -9.06 5.82 -4.08
N THR A 60 -8.86 6.91 -4.82
CA THR A 60 -7.58 7.61 -4.90
C THR A 60 -7.17 8.20 -3.56
N GLU A 61 -8.10 8.85 -2.86
CA GLU A 61 -7.88 9.41 -1.52
C GLU A 61 -7.54 8.31 -0.50
N ILE A 62 -8.32 7.22 -0.46
CA ILE A 62 -8.07 6.10 0.48
C ILE A 62 -6.71 5.45 0.21
N TYR A 63 -6.34 5.29 -1.08
CA TYR A 63 -5.02 4.79 -1.46
C TYR A 63 -3.91 5.71 -0.98
N LEU A 64 -4.01 7.01 -1.24
CA LEU A 64 -3.02 8.00 -0.82
C LEU A 64 -2.87 8.03 0.70
N GLU A 65 -3.98 8.05 1.44
CA GLU A 65 -3.97 8.02 2.90
C GLU A 65 -3.23 6.77 3.42
N THR A 66 -3.48 5.62 2.82
CA THR A 66 -2.83 4.35 3.19
C THR A 66 -1.35 4.36 2.84
N LYS A 67 -0.98 4.87 1.66
CA LYS A 67 0.41 5.06 1.22
C LYS A 67 1.18 5.96 2.19
N TYR A 68 0.60 7.10 2.58
CA TYR A 68 1.22 7.99 3.57
C TYR A 68 1.43 7.30 4.92
N LYS A 69 0.47 6.50 5.40
CA LYS A 69 0.64 5.72 6.63
C LYS A 69 1.81 4.73 6.54
N ILE A 70 1.97 4.06 5.40
CA ILE A 70 3.09 3.13 5.15
C ILE A 70 4.43 3.88 5.18
N LEU A 71 4.54 4.97 4.43
CA LEU A 71 5.79 5.75 4.34
C LEU A 71 6.18 6.38 5.68
N ASN A 72 5.20 6.96 6.38
CA ASN A 72 5.42 7.56 7.70
C ASN A 72 5.84 6.54 8.75
N ALA A 73 5.28 5.33 8.72
CA ALA A 73 5.70 4.25 9.60
C ALA A 73 7.20 3.96 9.45
N ALA A 74 7.70 3.92 8.22
CA ALA A 74 9.12 3.72 7.93
C ALA A 74 10.00 4.97 8.12
N LYS A 75 9.40 6.15 8.37
CA LYS A 75 10.04 7.48 8.28
C LYS A 75 10.78 7.66 6.95
N VAL A 76 10.23 7.10 5.87
CA VAL A 76 10.68 7.45 4.52
C VAL A 76 10.01 8.78 4.24
N GLU A 77 10.73 9.87 4.48
CA GLU A 77 10.30 11.20 4.03
C GLU A 77 10.18 11.11 2.51
N THR A 78 8.95 11.15 2.00
CA THR A 78 8.73 11.60 0.62
C THR A 78 9.12 13.07 0.61
N ASP A 79 10.38 13.31 0.24
CA ASP A 79 10.93 14.63 -0.10
C ASP A 79 10.12 15.13 -1.32
N GLU A 80 8.93 15.68 -1.07
CA GLU A 80 8.26 16.58 -2.00
C GLU A 80 9.05 17.90 -1.94
N LYS A 81 9.91 18.09 -2.95
CA LYS A 81 10.61 19.34 -3.20
C LYS A 81 10.29 19.87 -4.59
#